data_AF-A0A5C0ZSP4-F1
#
_entry.id   AF-A0A5C0ZSP4-F1
#
_cell.length_a   1.000
_cell.length_b   1.000
_cell.length_c   1.000
_cell.angle_alpha   90.00
_cell.angle_beta   90.00
_cell.angle_gamma   90.00
#
_symmetry.space_group_name_H-M   'P 1'
#
loop_
_entity.id
_entity.type
_entity.pdbx_description
1 polymer ?
#
loop_
_entity_poly.entity_id
_entity_poly.type
_entity_poly.pdbx_seq_one_letter_code
_entity_poly.pdbx_strand_id
1 'polypeptide(L)'
;YHIMMNQGEATKEQIQGWVANRFYYQVNIPLKDAAIMANCPDPATRRKWVQRILDHDGQHDDHGGIEAWLRLGEAVGLDRDTILSEKMVLPSVRFAVDAYVNFARRACWQEAACSSLTEMFAPAIHQSRLDTWPNH
;
A
#
# COMPACT_ATOMS: atom_id res chain seq x y z
N TYR A 1 6.30 16.24 3.54
CA TYR A 1 5.28 15.78 2.58
C TYR A 1 3.93 15.49 3.24
N HIS A 2 3.81 14.55 4.19
CA HIS A 2 2.54 14.27 4.87
C HIS A 2 1.90 15.50 5.53
N ILE A 3 2.71 16.31 6.23
CA ILE A 3 2.25 17.55 6.87
C ILE A 3 1.66 18.53 5.83
N MET A 4 2.36 18.77 4.71
CA MET A 4 1.89 19.64 3.62
C MET A 4 0.55 19.18 3.02
N MET A 5 0.38 17.87 2.80
CA MET A 5 -0.89 17.34 2.29
C MET A 5 -2.03 17.54 3.30
N ASN A 6 -1.78 17.35 4.59
CA ASN A 6 -2.80 17.53 5.63
C ASN A 6 -3.16 19.00 5.88
N GLN A 7 -2.24 19.91 5.58
CA GLN A 7 -2.45 21.36 5.70
C GLN A 7 -3.05 22.01 4.45
N GLY A 8 -3.33 21.22 3.39
CA GLY A 8 -3.85 21.75 2.13
C GLY A 8 -2.82 22.53 1.30
N GLU A 9 -1.53 22.42 1.63
CA GLU A 9 -0.44 23.15 0.97
C GLU A 9 0.15 22.39 -0.23
N ALA A 10 -0.27 21.14 -0.44
CA ALA A 10 0.19 20.33 -1.55
C ALA A 10 -0.51 20.71 -2.86
N THR A 11 0.24 20.85 -3.95
CA THR A 11 -0.35 21.07 -5.28
C THR A 11 -1.03 19.80 -5.79
N LYS A 12 -1.90 19.94 -6.80
CA LYS A 12 -2.55 18.79 -7.44
C LYS A 12 -1.53 17.80 -8.00
N GLU A 13 -0.49 18.28 -8.65
CA GLU A 13 0.59 17.45 -9.22
C GLU A 13 1.35 16.69 -8.12
N GLN A 14 1.53 17.31 -6.95
CA GLN A 14 2.12 16.67 -5.78
C GLN A 14 1.23 15.56 -5.24
N ILE A 15 -0.09 15.78 -5.13
CA ILE A 15 -1.04 14.74 -4.70
C ILE A 15 -1.05 13.58 -5.70
N GLN A 16 -1.14 13.87 -7.00
CA GLN A 16 -1.09 12.86 -8.06
C GLN A 16 0.22 12.05 -8.02
N GLY A 17 1.37 12.73 -7.88
CA GLY A 17 2.67 12.08 -7.73
C GLY A 17 2.71 11.13 -6.53
N TRP A 18 2.14 11.56 -5.40
CA TRP A 18 2.02 10.71 -4.21
C TRP A 18 1.13 9.49 -4.43
N VAL A 19 -0.06 9.66 -5.03
CA VAL A 19 -1.00 8.55 -5.30
C VAL A 19 -0.35 7.53 -6.23
N ALA A 20 0.27 7.97 -7.33
CA ALA A 20 0.92 7.09 -8.30
C ALA A 20 2.11 6.33 -7.70
N ASN A 21 2.95 6.99 -6.89
CA ASN A 21 4.09 6.33 -6.26
C ASN A 21 3.69 5.37 -5.15
N ARG A 22 2.68 5.73 -4.36
CA ARG A 22 2.17 4.87 -3.29
C ARG A 22 1.40 3.67 -3.80
N PHE A 23 0.84 3.72 -5.00
CA PHE A 23 0.25 2.56 -5.66
C PHE A 23 1.26 1.39 -5.75
N TYR A 24 2.53 1.68 -6.07
CA TYR A 24 3.59 0.66 -6.09
C TYR A 24 3.77 -0.04 -4.74
N TYR A 25 3.66 0.70 -3.64
CA TYR A 25 3.66 0.10 -2.30
C TYR A 25 2.43 -0.80 -2.10
N GLN A 26 1.23 -0.34 -2.49
CA GLN A 26 -0.01 -1.10 -2.31
C GLN A 26 0.00 -2.45 -3.04
N VAL A 27 0.46 -2.49 -4.30
CA VAL A 27 0.51 -3.74 -5.08
C VAL A 27 1.60 -4.70 -4.60
N ASN A 28 2.59 -4.21 -3.87
CA ASN A 28 3.66 -5.05 -3.30
C ASN A 28 3.34 -5.61 -1.91
N ILE A 29 2.30 -5.10 -1.22
CA ILE A 29 1.84 -5.68 0.06
C ILE A 29 1.46 -7.17 -0.08
N PRO A 30 0.57 -7.58 -1.00
CA PRO A 30 0.20 -8.99 -1.14
C PRO A 30 1.41 -9.86 -1.55
N LEU A 31 2.36 -9.34 -2.34
CA LEU A 31 3.60 -10.05 -2.68
C LEU A 31 4.48 -10.28 -1.44
N LYS A 32 4.64 -9.26 -0.61
CA LYS A 32 5.35 -9.34 0.68
C LYS A 32 4.66 -10.32 1.62
N ASP A 33 3.33 -10.28 1.72
CA ASP A 33 2.57 -11.17 2.60
C ASP A 33 2.56 -12.63 2.13
N ALA A 34 2.53 -12.86 0.82
CA ALA A 34 2.71 -14.20 0.24
C ALA A 34 4.11 -14.75 0.55
N ALA A 35 5.16 -13.92 0.50
CA ALA A 35 6.50 -14.33 0.87
C ALA A 35 6.61 -14.74 2.36
N ILE A 36 5.94 -14.01 3.26
CA ILE A 36 5.84 -14.38 4.69
C ILE A 36 5.17 -15.75 4.83
N MET A 37 4.04 -15.96 4.15
CA MET A 37 3.32 -17.23 4.20
C MET A 37 4.17 -18.39 3.66
N ALA A 38 4.94 -18.18 2.60
CA ALA A 38 5.85 -19.19 2.04
C ALA A 38 6.94 -19.62 3.05
N ASN A 39 7.39 -18.70 3.92
CA ASN A 39 8.38 -18.96 4.96
C ASN A 39 7.78 -19.46 6.29
N CYS A 40 6.44 -19.49 6.43
CA CYS A 40 5.76 -19.82 7.68
C CYS A 40 5.25 -21.28 7.67
N PRO A 41 5.86 -22.22 8.41
CA PRO A 41 5.41 -23.61 8.45
C PRO A 41 4.10 -23.80 9.23
N ASP A 42 3.71 -22.85 10.09
CA ASP A 42 2.51 -22.94 10.94
C ASP A 42 1.20 -22.67 10.17
N PRO A 43 0.32 -23.67 9.99
CA PRO A 43 -0.95 -23.46 9.28
C PRO A 43 -1.91 -22.51 10.00
N ALA A 44 -1.88 -22.44 11.34
CA ALA A 44 -2.79 -21.58 12.09
C ALA A 44 -2.50 -20.09 11.81
N THR A 45 -1.21 -19.73 11.77
CA THR A 45 -0.75 -18.40 11.35
C THR A 45 -1.11 -18.11 9.90
N ARG A 46 -0.82 -19.03 8.96
CA ARG A 46 -1.14 -18.81 7.53
C ARG A 46 -2.63 -18.59 7.27
N ARG A 47 -3.52 -19.29 7.98
CA ARG A 47 -4.98 -19.09 7.88
C ARG A 47 -5.42 -17.68 8.28
N LYS A 48 -4.72 -17.04 9.22
CA LYS A 48 -4.98 -15.64 9.58
C LYS A 48 -4.31 -14.68 8.59
N TRP A 49 -3.07 -14.98 8.20
CA TRP A 49 -2.26 -14.11 7.35
C TRP A 49 -2.82 -13.93 5.95
N VAL A 50 -3.46 -14.97 5.39
CA VAL A 50 -4.07 -14.90 4.05
C VAL A 50 -5.14 -13.82 3.92
N GLN A 51 -5.80 -13.43 5.01
CA GLN A 51 -6.79 -12.35 4.99
C GLN A 51 -6.19 -11.05 4.45
N ARG A 52 -4.92 -10.76 4.76
CA ARG A 52 -4.22 -9.55 4.27
C ARG A 52 -4.10 -9.51 2.76
N ILE A 53 -3.90 -10.67 2.13
CA ILE A 53 -3.84 -10.78 0.66
C ILE A 53 -5.23 -10.54 0.09
N LEU A 54 -6.26 -11.17 0.67
CA LEU A 54 -7.65 -11.01 0.25
C LEU A 54 -8.15 -9.56 0.40
N ASP A 55 -7.77 -8.87 1.48
CA ASP A 55 -8.13 -7.46 1.70
C ASP A 55 -7.53 -6.54 0.61
N HIS A 56 -6.35 -6.90 0.07
CA HIS A 56 -5.67 -6.12 -0.97
C HIS A 56 -6.15 -6.48 -2.38
N ASP A 57 -6.23 -7.78 -2.70
CA ASP A 57 -6.53 -8.29 -4.04
C ASP A 57 -8.04 -8.41 -4.30
N GLY A 58 -8.85 -8.45 -3.25
CA GLY A 58 -10.29 -8.69 -3.32
C GLY A 58 -10.64 -10.18 -3.29
N GLN A 59 -11.92 -10.47 -3.06
CA GLN A 59 -12.49 -11.82 -3.13
C GLN A 59 -13.98 -11.76 -3.50
N HIS A 60 -14.39 -12.56 -4.49
CA HIS A 60 -15.76 -12.57 -5.02
C HIS A 60 -16.21 -11.18 -5.51
N ASP A 61 -17.21 -10.59 -4.86
CA ASP A 61 -17.77 -9.28 -5.19
C ASP A 61 -16.98 -8.12 -4.55
N ASP A 62 -16.07 -8.42 -3.62
CA ASP A 62 -15.14 -7.42 -3.08
C ASP A 62 -13.95 -7.26 -4.02
N HIS A 63 -13.74 -6.04 -4.51
CA HIS A 63 -12.64 -5.72 -5.42
C HIS A 63 -11.30 -5.43 -4.71
N GLY A 64 -11.28 -5.31 -3.38
CA GLY A 64 -10.07 -5.14 -2.58
C GLY A 64 -9.45 -3.75 -2.58
N GLY A 65 -8.43 -3.59 -1.75
CA GLY A 65 -7.74 -2.33 -1.51
C GLY A 65 -6.93 -1.79 -2.69
N ILE A 66 -6.45 -2.66 -3.59
CA ILE A 66 -5.76 -2.22 -4.82
C ILE A 66 -6.74 -1.50 -5.74
N GLU A 67 -7.96 -2.03 -5.92
CA GLU A 67 -8.99 -1.37 -6.71
C GLU A 67 -9.43 -0.05 -6.08
N ALA A 68 -9.60 -0.03 -4.75
CA ALA A 68 -9.91 1.21 -4.03
C ALA A 68 -8.82 2.29 -4.26
N TRP A 69 -7.55 1.89 -4.35
CA TRP A 69 -6.46 2.82 -4.66
C TRP A 69 -6.48 3.33 -6.10
N LEU A 70 -6.88 2.51 -7.06
CA LEU A 70 -7.06 2.93 -8.45
C LEU A 70 -8.17 3.98 -8.56
N ARG A 71 -9.30 3.77 -7.86
CA ARG A 71 -10.38 4.76 -7.77
C ARG A 71 -9.94 6.07 -7.11
N LEU A 72 -9.07 6.01 -6.11
CA LEU A 72 -8.43 7.21 -5.54
C LEU A 72 -7.59 7.94 -6.60
N GLY A 73 -6.87 7.20 -7.44
CA GLY A 73 -6.17 7.72 -8.60
C GLY A 73 -7.06 8.50 -9.56
N GLU A 74 -8.17 7.89 -9.95
CA GLU A 74 -9.18 8.51 -10.83
C GLU A 74 -9.76 9.78 -10.17
N ALA A 75 -10.04 9.74 -8.86
CA ALA A 75 -10.56 10.88 -8.11
C ALA A 75 -9.61 12.08 -8.07
N VAL A 76 -8.28 11.85 -8.08
CA VAL A 76 -7.28 12.93 -8.18
C VAL A 76 -6.95 13.31 -9.62
N GLY A 77 -7.65 12.73 -10.61
CA GLY A 77 -7.53 13.04 -12.03
C GLY A 77 -6.40 12.33 -12.76
N LEU A 78 -5.94 11.17 -12.25
CA LEU A 78 -5.03 10.30 -12.97
C LEU A 78 -5.81 9.28 -13.79
N ASP A 79 -5.32 9.02 -15.00
CA ASP A 79 -5.80 7.91 -15.82
C ASP A 79 -5.35 6.56 -15.23
N ARG A 80 -6.24 5.57 -15.29
CA ARG A 80 -6.00 4.25 -14.70
C ARG A 80 -4.80 3.54 -15.33
N ASP A 81 -4.64 3.61 -16.65
CA ASP A 81 -3.52 2.99 -17.35
C ASP A 81 -2.20 3.66 -16.97
N THR A 82 -2.22 4.96 -16.69
CA THR A 82 -1.04 5.67 -16.18
C THR A 82 -0.58 5.11 -14.83
N ILE A 83 -1.51 4.80 -13.92
CA ILE A 83 -1.17 4.22 -12.61
C ILE A 83 -0.69 2.78 -12.77
N LEU A 84 -1.43 1.96 -13.52
CA LEU A 84 -1.09 0.55 -13.78
C LEU A 84 0.25 0.38 -14.51
N SER A 85 0.64 1.33 -15.36
CA SER A 85 1.92 1.29 -16.08
C SER A 85 3.14 1.48 -15.17
N GLU A 86 2.95 1.96 -13.94
CA GLU A 86 4.02 2.30 -12.98
C GLU A 86 5.10 3.27 -13.50
N LYS A 87 4.91 3.91 -14.66
CA LYS A 87 5.92 4.80 -15.28
C LYS A 87 6.26 6.03 -14.44
N MET A 88 5.35 6.42 -13.55
CA MET A 88 5.53 7.54 -12.61
C MET A 88 6.24 7.15 -11.31
N VAL A 89 6.51 5.85 -11.10
CA VAL A 89 7.15 5.37 -9.87
C VAL A 89 8.61 5.76 -9.88
N LEU A 90 9.02 6.56 -8.90
CA LEU A 90 10.39 7.01 -8.74
C LEU A 90 11.31 5.84 -8.39
N PRO A 91 12.56 5.81 -8.91
CA PRO A 91 13.51 4.75 -8.61
C PRO A 91 13.77 4.56 -7.11
N SER A 92 13.79 5.64 -6.33
CA SER A 92 13.96 5.59 -4.87
C SER A 92 12.77 4.95 -4.15
N VAL A 93 11.55 5.20 -4.64
CA VAL A 93 10.33 4.55 -4.14
C VAL A 93 10.39 3.07 -4.47
N ARG A 94 10.71 2.71 -5.72
CA ARG A 94 10.85 1.32 -6.13
C ARG A 94 11.89 0.58 -5.28
N PHE A 95 13.07 1.15 -5.12
CA PHE A 95 14.13 0.57 -4.28
C PHE A 95 13.69 0.34 -2.83
N ALA A 96 13.03 1.32 -2.20
CA ALA A 96 12.58 1.20 -0.82
C ALA A 96 11.48 0.13 -0.66
N VAL A 97 10.52 0.08 -1.58
CA VAL A 97 9.44 -0.93 -1.57
C VAL A 97 10.00 -2.32 -1.84
N ASP A 98 10.88 -2.46 -2.84
CA ASP A 98 11.51 -3.74 -3.18
C ASP A 98 12.36 -4.27 -2.03
N ALA A 99 13.02 -3.38 -1.26
CA ALA A 99 13.75 -3.78 -0.06
C ALA A 99 12.83 -4.44 0.99
N TYR A 100 11.59 -3.97 1.13
CA TYR A 100 10.62 -4.55 2.05
C TYR A 100 10.20 -5.97 1.61
N VAL A 101 9.88 -6.14 0.33
CA VAL A 101 9.55 -7.47 -0.24
C VAL A 101 10.75 -8.41 -0.10
N ASN A 102 11.96 -7.94 -0.44
CA ASN A 102 13.18 -8.74 -0.36
C ASN A 102 13.53 -9.15 1.08
N PHE A 103 13.29 -8.27 2.06
CA PHE A 103 13.44 -8.60 3.46
C PHE A 103 12.49 -9.75 3.85
N ALA A 104 11.20 -9.64 3.50
CA ALA A 104 10.22 -10.67 3.82
C ALA A 104 10.50 -12.03 3.16
N ARG A 105 11.12 -12.04 1.98
CA ARG A 105 11.56 -13.27 1.31
C ARG A 105 12.72 -13.97 2.02
N ARG A 106 13.60 -13.23 2.70
CA ARG A 106 14.88 -13.74 3.20
C ARG A 106 14.94 -13.92 4.73
N ALA A 107 14.24 -13.07 5.47
CA ALA A 107 14.19 -13.14 6.93
C ALA A 107 13.36 -14.35 7.40
N CYS A 108 13.46 -14.69 8.70
CA CYS A 108 12.53 -15.65 9.27
C CYS A 108 11.10 -15.06 9.27
N TRP A 109 10.08 -15.93 9.22
CA TRP A 109 8.71 -15.47 9.03
C TRP A 109 8.22 -14.56 10.16
N GLN A 110 8.73 -14.73 11.39
CA GLN A 110 8.38 -13.88 12.54
C GLN A 110 8.92 -12.46 12.38
N GLU A 111 10.19 -12.30 11.98
CA GLU A 111 10.78 -10.98 11.74
C GLU A 111 10.07 -10.28 10.58
N ALA A 112 9.82 -11.02 9.49
CA ALA A 112 9.09 -10.51 8.35
C ALA A 112 7.64 -10.11 8.71
N ALA A 113 6.93 -10.93 9.48
CA ALA A 113 5.59 -10.60 9.97
C ALA A 113 5.60 -9.36 10.89
N CYS A 114 6.51 -9.30 11.87
CA CYS A 114 6.59 -8.19 12.81
C CYS A 114 6.99 -6.85 12.16
N SER A 115 7.65 -6.87 11.00
CA SER A 115 7.91 -5.65 10.25
C SER A 115 6.65 -4.92 9.75
N SER A 116 5.47 -5.59 9.76
CA SER A 116 4.17 -4.96 9.49
C SER A 116 3.61 -4.15 10.65
N LEU A 117 4.22 -4.16 11.84
CA LEU A 117 3.70 -3.47 13.04
C LEU A 117 3.64 -1.95 12.93
N THR A 118 4.21 -1.37 11.87
CA THR A 118 3.94 0.03 11.50
C THR A 118 2.44 0.30 11.25
N GLU A 119 1.65 -0.74 10.94
CA GLU A 119 0.20 -0.68 10.83
C GLU A 119 -0.51 -0.27 12.11
N MET A 120 0.11 -0.40 13.29
CA MET A 120 -0.44 0.16 14.54
C MET A 120 -0.69 1.68 14.45
N PHE A 121 -0.02 2.36 13.52
CA PHE A 121 -0.14 3.80 13.30
C PHE A 121 -0.98 4.16 12.07
N ALA A 122 -1.43 3.18 11.27
CA ALA A 122 -2.17 3.41 10.03
C ALA A 122 -3.59 3.97 10.24
N PRO A 123 -4.40 3.55 11.24
CA PRO A 123 -5.74 4.09 11.42
C PRO A 123 -5.75 5.62 11.62
N ALA A 124 -4.81 6.14 12.43
CA ALA A 124 -4.70 7.57 12.69
C ALA A 124 -4.39 8.38 11.42
N ILE A 125 -3.52 7.87 10.54
CA ILE A 125 -3.17 8.56 9.30
C ILE A 125 -4.30 8.51 8.26
N HIS A 126 -5.07 7.41 8.21
CA HIS A 126 -6.25 7.31 7.34
C HIS A 126 -7.34 8.27 7.78
N GLN A 127 -7.66 8.32 9.08
CA GLN A 127 -8.65 9.24 9.64
C GLN A 127 -8.28 10.70 9.35
N SER A 128 -7.01 11.07 9.58
CA SER A 128 -6.54 12.44 9.31
C SER A 128 -6.74 12.88 7.85
N ARG A 129 -6.66 11.97 6.87
CA ARG A 129 -6.90 12.32 5.46
C ARG A 129 -8.38 12.50 5.15
N LEU A 130 -9.23 11.62 5.70
CA LEU A 130 -10.69 11.72 5.55
C LEU A 130 -11.22 13.03 6.14
N ASP A 131 -10.65 13.48 7.26
CA ASP A 131 -11.09 14.70 7.94
C ASP A 131 -10.61 15.98 7.22
N THR A 132 -9.45 15.95 6.58
CA THR A 132 -8.79 17.18 6.06
C THR A 132 -8.96 17.39 4.57
N TRP A 133 -8.91 16.34 3.75
CA TRP A 133 -8.91 16.48 2.30
C TRP A 133 -10.20 17.07 1.70
N PRO A 134 -11.41 16.78 2.22
CA PRO A 134 -12.63 17.41 1.68
C PRO A 134 -12.73 18.92 1.91
N ASN A 135 -11.92 19.48 2.82
CA ASN A 135 -11.96 20.90 3.19
C ASN A 135 -11.04 21.78 2.33
N HIS A 136 -10.29 21.18 1.40
CA HIS A 136 -9.28 21.83 0.55
C HIS A 136 -9.45 21.41 -0.91
#